data_AF-A0A7W0L4M6-F1
#
_entry.id   AF-A0A7W0L4M6-F1
#
_cell.length_a   1.000
_cell.length_b   1.000
_cell.length_c   1.000
_cell.angle_alpha   90.00
_cell.angle_beta   90.00
_cell.angle_gamma   90.00
#
_symmetry.space_group_name_H-M   'P 1'
#
loop_
_entity.id
_entity.type
_entity.pdbx_description
1 polymer ?
#
loop_
_entity_poly.entity_id
_entity_poly.type
_entity_poly.pdbx_seq_one_letter_code
_entity_poly.pdbx_strand_id
1 'polypeptide(L)' 'MKEHCRETLERAYLFLDGELLSTTERHEMRLHLEVCAPCFERVGLEREVGTIVARLKGCHPCPDDLRSRISALLHENR' A
#
# COMPACT_ATOMS: atom_id res chain seq x y z
N MET A 1 -4.29 -11.44 23.54
CA MET A 1 -4.39 -10.76 22.23
C MET A 1 -5.30 -11.62 21.36
N LYS A 2 -6.33 -11.05 20.70
CA LYS A 2 -7.25 -11.84 19.85
C LYS A 2 -6.51 -12.25 18.55
N GLU A 3 -6.77 -13.45 18.03
CA GLU A 3 -6.08 -13.97 16.82
C GLU A 3 -6.14 -13.00 15.63
N HIS A 4 -7.29 -12.35 15.39
CA HIS A 4 -7.43 -11.33 14.34
C HIS A 4 -6.50 -10.11 14.50
N CYS A 5 -6.20 -9.69 15.74
CA CYS A 5 -5.26 -8.61 15.98
C CYS A 5 -3.83 -9.04 15.64
N ARG A 6 -3.46 -10.28 15.98
CA ARG A 6 -2.14 -10.84 15.65
C ARG A 6 -1.95 -10.88 14.14
N GLU A 7 -2.92 -11.44 13.41
CA GLU A 7 -2.88 -11.51 11.94
C GLU A 7 -2.84 -10.12 11.30
N THR A 8 -3.66 -9.18 11.77
CA THR A 8 -3.66 -7.80 11.25
C THR A 8 -2.30 -7.15 11.40
N LEU A 9 -1.63 -7.34 12.53
CA LEU A 9 -0.33 -6.75 12.81
C LEU A 9 0.80 -7.43 12.06
N GLU A 10 0.75 -8.76 11.90
CA GLU A 10 1.70 -9.52 11.07
C GLU A 10 1.67 -9.09 9.61
N ARG A 11 0.49 -8.69 9.11
CA ARG A 11 0.27 -8.33 7.71
C ARG A 11 0.18 -6.82 7.47
N ALA A 12 0.33 -6.00 8.52
CA ALA A 12 0.08 -4.57 8.48
C ALA A 12 0.88 -3.85 7.40
N TYR A 13 2.18 -4.17 7.27
CA TYR A 13 3.05 -3.55 6.26
C TYR A 13 2.65 -3.92 4.83
N LEU A 14 2.28 -5.17 4.57
CA LEU A 14 1.76 -5.58 3.25
C LEU A 14 0.52 -4.75 2.85
N PHE A 15 -0.35 -4.48 3.82
CA PHE A 15 -1.51 -3.64 3.61
C PHE A 15 -1.15 -2.17 3.35
N LEU A 16 -0.26 -1.60 4.17
CA LEU A 16 0.16 -0.20 4.08
C LEU A 16 0.91 0.12 2.78
N ASP A 17 1.78 -0.80 2.35
CA ASP A 17 2.58 -0.65 1.13
C ASP A 17 1.79 -0.98 -0.14
N GLY A 18 0.54 -1.46 0.03
CA GLY A 18 -0.32 -1.83 -1.09
C GLY A 18 0.12 -3.10 -1.82
N GLU A 19 0.94 -3.93 -1.18
CA GLU A 19 1.44 -5.19 -1.72
C GLU A 19 0.33 -6.24 -1.89
N LEU A 20 0.71 -7.42 -2.39
CA LEU A 20 -0.19 -8.50 -2.83
C LEU A 20 -1.08 -9.02 -1.68
N LEU A 21 -2.24 -8.39 -1.53
CA LEU A 21 -3.38 -8.86 -0.77
C LEU A 21 -4.56 -9.01 -1.71
N SER A 22 -5.36 -10.06 -1.52
CA SER A 22 -6.65 -10.16 -2.17
C SER A 22 -7.55 -8.98 -1.78
N THR A 23 -8.52 -8.65 -2.64
CA THR A 23 -9.49 -7.57 -2.35
C THR A 23 -10.23 -7.82 -1.03
N THR A 24 -10.51 -9.08 -0.71
CA THR A 24 -11.16 -9.50 0.53
C THR A 24 -10.26 -9.23 1.74
N GLU A 25 -9.00 -9.71 1.73
CA GLU A 25 -8.05 -9.48 2.83
C GLU A 25 -7.83 -7.98 3.06
N ARG A 26 -7.69 -7.20 1.99
CA ARG A 26 -7.58 -5.74 2.09
C ARG A 26 -8.81 -5.11 2.74
N HIS A 27 -10.00 -5.62 2.46
CA HIS A 27 -11.25 -5.13 3.04
C HIS A 27 -11.34 -5.46 4.53
N GLU A 28 -11.04 -6.71 4.91
CA GLU A 28 -11.08 -7.19 6.29
C GLU A 28 -10.05 -6.46 7.17
N MET A 29 -8.84 -6.26 6.67
CA MET A 29 -7.81 -5.51 7.38
C MET A 29 -8.21 -4.05 7.62
N ARG A 30 -8.76 -3.38 6.59
CA ARG A 30 -9.26 -2.00 6.74
C ARG A 30 -10.35 -1.93 7.81
N LEU A 31 -11.35 -2.82 7.74
CA LEU A 31 -12.40 -2.86 8.75
C LEU A 31 -11.83 -3.09 10.15
N HIS A 32 -10.87 -4.01 10.31
CA HIS A 32 -10.25 -4.28 11.60
C HIS A 32 -9.55 -3.04 12.16
N LEU A 33 -8.75 -2.35 11.33
CA LEU A 33 -8.04 -1.13 11.74
C LEU A 33 -9.00 0.02 12.06
N GLU A 34 -10.19 0.07 11.46
CA GLU A 34 -11.22 1.08 11.77
C GLU A 34 -11.93 0.82 13.11
N VAL A 35 -12.18 -0.45 13.47
CA VAL A 35 -12.94 -0.79 14.69
C VAL A 35 -12.08 -1.13 15.90
N CYS A 36 -10.79 -1.42 15.69
CA CYS A 36 -9.88 -1.90 16.73
C CYS A 36 -8.84 -0.83 17.09
N ALA A 37 -9.20 0.04 18.05
CA ALA A 37 -8.31 1.06 18.60
C ALA A 37 -6.86 0.60 18.90
N PRO A 38 -6.62 -0.54 19.57
CA PRO A 38 -5.24 -0.96 19.86
C PRO A 38 -4.45 -1.39 18.62
N CYS A 39 -5.10 -1.85 17.54
CA CYS A 39 -4.41 -2.13 16.30
C CYS A 39 -4.16 -0.84 15.52
N PHE A 40 -5.14 0.07 15.51
CA PHE A 40 -5.01 1.39 14.91
C PHE A 40 -3.84 2.18 15.51
N GLU A 41 -3.75 2.25 16.83
CA GLU A 41 -2.66 2.96 17.52
C GLU A 41 -1.27 2.40 17.17
N ARG A 42 -1.16 1.07 16.98
CA ARG A 42 0.10 0.40 16.68
C ARG A 42 0.63 0.60 15.27
N VAL A 43 -0.23 0.96 14.32
CA VAL A 43 0.15 1.14 12.90
C VAL A 43 -0.22 2.53 12.37
N GLY A 44 -0.80 3.37 13.23
CA GLY A 44 -1.34 4.68 12.87
C GLY A 44 -0.24 5.66 12.48
N LEU A 45 0.88 5.63 13.19
CA LEU A 45 2.05 6.47 12.88
C LEU A 45 2.61 6.13 11.50
N GLU A 46 2.81 4.85 11.21
CA GLU A 46 3.33 4.37 9.92
C GLU A 46 2.42 4.79 8.77
N ARG A 47 1.10 4.74 8.96
CA ARG A 47 0.11 5.21 7.98
C ARG A 47 0.20 6.72 7.73
N GLU A 48 0.33 7.52 8.78
CA GLU A 48 0.48 8.98 8.67
C GLU A 48 1.79 9.36 8.00
N VAL A 49 2.90 8.75 8.43
CA VAL A 49 4.22 8.93 7.82
C VAL A 49 4.20 8.51 6.36
N GLY A 50 3.60 7.36 6.02
CA GLY A 50 3.44 6.90 4.65
C GLY A 50 2.69 7.91 3.77
N THR A 51 1.63 8.53 4.31
CA THR A 51 0.87 9.60 3.62
C THR A 51 1.75 10.84 3.36
N ILE A 52 2.52 11.26 4.36
CA ILE A 52 3.44 12.40 4.24
C ILE A 52 4.53 12.10 3.21
N VAL A 53 5.18 10.93 3.29
CA VAL A 53 6.21 10.49 2.35
C VAL A 53 5.66 10.39 0.93
N ALA A 54 4.45 9.85 0.74
CA ALA A 54 3.81 9.78 -0.58
C ALA A 54 3.58 11.18 -1.18
N ARG A 55 3.20 12.16 -0.35
CA ARG A 55 3.06 13.56 -0.77
C ARG A 55 4.41 14.22 -1.10
N LEU A 56 5.46 13.87 -0.34
CA LEU A 56 6.81 14.44 -0.48
C LEU A 56 7.65 13.75 -1.56
N LYS A 57 7.33 12.51 -1.94
CA LYS A 57 7.90 11.82 -3.10
C LYS A 57 7.48 12.62 -4.33
N GLY A 58 8.30 13.62 -4.65
CA GLY A 58 8.15 14.49 -5.80
C GLY A 58 7.82 13.64 -7.00
N CYS A 59 6.67 13.90 -7.62
CA CYS A 59 6.30 13.32 -8.89
C CYS A 59 7.28 13.85 -9.93
N HIS A 60 8.45 13.23 -10.03
CA HIS A 60 9.28 13.38 -11.21
C HIS A 60 8.48 12.69 -12.33
N PRO A 61 8.02 13.42 -13.35
CA PRO A 61 7.35 12.77 -14.46
C PRO A 61 8.28 11.72 -15.05
N CYS A 62 7.72 10.56 -15.42
CA CYS A 62 8.49 9.55 -16.14
C CYS A 62 9.17 10.21 -17.34
N PRO A 63 10.50 10.11 -17.51
CA PRO A 63 11.20 10.73 -18.62
C PRO A 63 10.57 10.33 -19.96
N ASP A 64 10.34 11.31 -20.84
CA ASP A 64 9.63 11.09 -22.10
C ASP A 64 10.34 10.08 -23.01
N ASP A 65 11.67 10.04 -22.98
CA ASP A 65 12.47 9.04 -23.69
C ASP A 65 12.15 7.62 -23.21
N LEU A 66 12.12 7.40 -21.89
CA LEU A 66 11.81 6.10 -21.30
C LEU A 66 10.38 5.67 -21.62
N ARG A 67 9.43 6.60 -21.53
CA ARG A 67 8.02 6.35 -21.90
C ARG A 67 7.90 5.93 -23.36
N SER A 68 8.51 6.69 -24.26
CA SER A 68 8.50 6.43 -25.71
C SER A 68 9.04 5.05 -26.04
N ARG A 69 10.18 4.67 -25.44
CA ARG A 69 10.82 3.36 -25.63
C ARG A 69 9.93 2.20 -25.17
N ILE A 70 9.33 2.32 -23.99
CA ILE A 70 8.44 1.28 -23.45
C ILE A 70 7.18 1.13 -24.33
N SER A 71 6.56 2.24 -24.74
CA SER A 71 5.40 2.21 -25.62
C SER A 71 5.70 1.52 -26.95
N ALA A 72 6.84 1.81 -27.58
CA ALA A 72 7.26 1.12 -28.81
C ALA A 72 7.40 -0.39 -28.60
N LEU A 73 8.08 -0.84 -27.54
CA LEU A 73 8.22 -2.27 -27.21
C LEU A 73 6.88 -2.98 -27.02
N LEU A 74 5.92 -2.33 -26.34
CA LEU A 74 4.59 -2.89 -26.12
C LEU A 74 3.77 -3.00 -27.41
N HIS A 75 3.97 -2.09 -28.36
CA HIS A 75 3.31 -2.15 -29.68
C HIS A 75 3.95 -3.19 -30.61
N GLU A 76 5.26 -3.43 -30.51
CA GLU A 76 5.97 -4.44 -31.31
C GLU A 76 5.70 -5.89 -30.86
N ASN A 77 5.42 -6.12 -29.58
CA ASN A 77 5.19 -7.46 -29.01
C ASN A 77 3.70 -7.86 -28.95
N ARG A 78 2.87 -7.26 -29.80
CA ARG A 78 1.42 -7.50 -29.85
C ARG A 78 1.02 -8.17 -31.16
#